data_AF-A0A950VU66-F1
#
_entry.id   AF-A0A950VU66-F1
#
_cell.length_a   1.000
_cell.length_b   1.000
_cell.length_c   1.000
_cell.angle_alpha   90.00
_cell.angle_beta   90.00
_cell.angle_gamma   90.00
#
_symmetry.space_group_name_H-M   'P 1'
#
loop_
_entity.id
_entity.type
_entity.pdbx_description
1 polymer ?
#
loop_
_entity_poly.entity_id
_entity_poly.type
_entity_poly.pdbx_seq_one_letter_code
_entity_poly.pdbx_strand_id
1 'polypeptide(L)'
;MFTIRRRLLPLLCLVAAVRGAALDNSSLHLLDRAWPDVASRNVSEIGRGVGVVFSPDLSVPDNCRFYESLGFACFQDADWEKVLDAVHRHNVLYPERRIFTLILETHGTNGNGLKLQTSYDPDAGRSYISAGALQQRLEPEGIYYVIISACNSGRLLRPAIYNQLDPNNGDKLFLPATKGIVNASPDFVASRSAVMIITPESSHIETTLVGKIAELSPSARRAITDSAKSLGIKPPTEFAVSDMMTAMLTRDSQLQLSSGSYVDELSRAAATVDRSEQLFTKFVRYVNAVSAKQYPPTEKKKPAVARKAPRKKRVN
;
A
#
# COMPACT_ATOMS: atom_id res chain seq x y z
N MET A 1 44.73 -51.14 -1.45
CA MET A 1 45.23 -49.82 -1.02
C MET A 1 44.17 -48.80 -1.41
N PHE A 2 43.54 -48.15 -0.43
CA PHE A 2 42.22 -47.52 -0.54
C PHE A 2 42.24 -46.12 -1.17
N THR A 3 41.20 -45.92 -1.98
CA THR A 3 40.75 -44.69 -2.65
C THR A 3 39.99 -43.77 -1.68
N ILE A 4 40.41 -42.51 -1.55
CA ILE A 4 39.58 -41.43 -0.97
C ILE A 4 39.79 -40.15 -1.79
N ARG A 5 38.95 -39.95 -2.81
CA ARG A 5 38.64 -38.62 -3.36
C ARG A 5 37.19 -38.66 -3.83
N ARG A 6 36.49 -37.53 -3.61
CA ARG A 6 35.08 -37.21 -3.95
C ARG A 6 34.05 -37.44 -2.85
N ARG A 7 34.04 -36.63 -1.79
CA ARG A 7 32.81 -36.21 -1.08
C ARG A 7 33.06 -34.95 -0.26
N LEU A 8 33.20 -33.78 -0.89
CA LEU A 8 33.27 -32.51 -0.13
C LEU A 8 32.77 -31.28 -0.91
N LEU A 9 31.93 -31.48 -1.94
CA LEU A 9 31.33 -30.37 -2.68
C LEU A 9 29.81 -30.13 -2.52
N PRO A 10 28.95 -31.05 -1.99
CA PRO A 10 27.52 -30.74 -1.93
C PRO A 10 27.10 -29.96 -0.67
N LEU A 11 27.97 -29.80 0.34
CA LEU A 11 27.60 -29.15 1.59
C LEU A 11 27.66 -27.61 1.54
N LEU A 12 28.48 -27.02 0.66
CA LEU A 12 28.58 -25.56 0.53
C LEU A 12 27.42 -24.92 -0.26
N CYS A 13 26.77 -25.67 -1.15
CA CYS A 13 25.62 -25.15 -1.92
C CYS A 13 24.31 -25.12 -1.10
N LEU A 14 24.18 -25.92 -0.04
CA LEU A 14 22.99 -25.90 0.81
C LEU A 14 22.98 -24.70 1.79
N VAL A 15 24.13 -24.16 2.18
CA VAL A 15 24.19 -23.02 3.12
C VAL A 15 23.92 -21.68 2.41
N ALA A 16 24.20 -21.58 1.11
CA ALA A 16 23.90 -20.38 0.32
C ALA A 16 22.39 -20.24 -0.02
N ALA A 17 21.67 -21.35 -0.21
CA ALA A 17 20.24 -21.33 -0.53
C ALA A 17 19.34 -20.98 0.68
N VAL A 18 19.79 -21.26 1.91
CA VAL A 18 18.99 -21.01 3.13
C VAL A 18 18.96 -19.52 3.51
N ARG A 19 19.96 -18.72 3.10
CA ARG A 19 19.94 -17.26 3.36
C ARG A 19 18.98 -16.49 2.46
N GLY A 20 18.65 -17.00 1.27
CA GLY A 20 17.66 -16.37 0.39
C GLY A 20 16.21 -16.57 0.86
N ALA A 21 15.88 -17.73 1.44
CA ALA A 21 14.54 -18.04 1.90
C ALA A 21 14.18 -17.47 3.28
N ALA A 22 15.18 -17.10 4.10
CA ALA A 22 14.98 -16.53 5.42
C ALA A 22 14.68 -15.02 5.40
N LEU A 23 15.14 -14.29 4.37
CA LEU A 23 14.86 -12.86 4.19
C LEU A 23 13.43 -12.63 3.64
N ASP A 24 12.98 -13.45 2.69
CA ASP A 24 11.64 -13.34 2.06
C ASP A 24 10.47 -13.54 3.04
N ASN A 25 10.64 -14.41 4.04
CA ASN A 25 9.59 -14.68 5.02
C ASN A 25 9.36 -13.52 6.00
N SER A 26 10.34 -12.62 6.19
CA SER A 26 10.24 -11.55 7.19
C SER A 26 9.26 -10.45 6.76
N SER A 27 9.34 -9.99 5.51
CA SER A 27 8.46 -8.97 4.94
C SER A 27 7.02 -9.45 4.83
N LEU A 28 6.82 -10.66 4.32
CA LEU A 28 5.47 -11.24 4.21
C LEU A 28 4.86 -11.48 5.58
N HIS A 29 5.65 -11.94 6.56
CA HIS A 29 5.15 -12.09 7.93
C HIS A 29 4.81 -10.75 8.60
N LEU A 30 5.59 -9.69 8.36
CA LEU A 30 5.24 -8.33 8.80
C LEU A 30 3.94 -7.87 8.15
N LEU A 31 3.80 -8.05 6.84
CA LEU A 31 2.61 -7.66 6.11
C LEU A 31 1.39 -8.51 6.50
N ASP A 32 1.54 -9.80 6.79
CA ASP A 32 0.43 -10.66 7.23
C ASP A 32 -0.08 -10.28 8.62
N ARG A 33 0.75 -9.67 9.46
CA ARG A 33 0.33 -9.09 10.74
C ARG A 33 -0.35 -7.73 10.56
N ALA A 34 0.27 -6.86 9.76
CA ALA A 34 -0.23 -5.50 9.52
C ALA A 34 -1.51 -5.51 8.67
N TRP A 35 -1.61 -6.40 7.70
CA TRP A 35 -2.74 -6.53 6.81
C TRP A 35 -2.88 -7.99 6.47
N PRO A 36 -3.62 -8.78 7.25
CA PRO A 36 -3.80 -10.20 6.97
C PRO A 36 -4.41 -10.40 5.59
N ASP A 37 -3.91 -11.39 4.82
CA ASP A 37 -4.56 -11.79 3.56
C ASP A 37 -5.92 -12.42 3.87
N VAL A 38 -6.95 -11.60 3.89
CA VAL A 38 -8.31 -12.10 3.86
C VAL A 38 -8.56 -12.49 2.42
N ALA A 39 -8.73 -13.80 2.17
CA ALA A 39 -9.10 -14.36 0.87
C ALA A 39 -10.44 -13.75 0.41
N SER A 40 -10.37 -12.53 -0.11
CA SER A 40 -11.50 -11.64 -0.26
C SER A 40 -12.36 -12.17 -1.38
N ARG A 41 -13.63 -12.42 -1.06
CA ARG A 41 -14.63 -12.83 -2.04
C ARG A 41 -15.18 -11.65 -2.82
N ASN A 42 -15.09 -10.45 -2.26
CA ASN A 42 -15.65 -9.22 -2.79
C ASN A 42 -14.58 -8.14 -2.89
N VAL A 43 -14.72 -7.26 -3.89
CA VAL A 43 -13.81 -6.12 -4.09
C VAL A 43 -13.87 -5.13 -2.91
N SER A 44 -15.05 -4.93 -2.32
CA SER A 44 -15.28 -4.00 -1.21
C SER A 44 -14.66 -4.44 0.13
N GLU A 45 -14.00 -5.60 0.18
CA GLU A 45 -13.40 -6.13 1.41
C GLU A 45 -11.87 -6.22 1.31
N ILE A 46 -11.28 -5.84 0.17
CA ILE A 46 -9.82 -5.90 -0.06
C ILE A 46 -9.09 -5.08 1.01
N GLY A 47 -9.54 -3.85 1.26
CA GLY A 47 -8.93 -2.91 2.19
C GLY A 47 -9.48 -2.94 3.61
N ARG A 48 -10.27 -3.96 3.99
CA ARG A 48 -10.97 -3.96 5.28
C ARG A 48 -9.98 -3.83 6.44
N GLY A 49 -10.23 -2.86 7.33
CA GLY A 49 -9.40 -2.61 8.52
C GLY A 49 -8.10 -1.87 8.23
N VAL A 50 -7.91 -1.42 6.98
CA VAL A 50 -6.76 -0.65 6.54
C VAL A 50 -7.22 0.75 6.11
N GLY A 51 -6.52 1.75 6.62
CA GLY A 51 -6.63 3.14 6.18
C GLY A 51 -5.49 3.48 5.23
N VAL A 52 -5.74 4.37 4.28
CA VAL A 52 -4.71 4.93 3.40
C VAL A 52 -4.75 6.45 3.49
N VAL A 53 -3.59 7.06 3.70
CA VAL A 53 -3.39 8.52 3.67
C VAL A 53 -2.64 8.88 2.41
N PHE A 54 -3.21 9.76 1.59
CA PHE A 54 -2.54 10.31 0.42
C PHE A 54 -2.12 11.76 0.65
N SER A 55 -0.88 12.09 0.28
CA SER A 55 -0.55 13.49 -0.01
C SER A 55 -1.33 13.94 -1.25
N PRO A 56 -2.06 15.06 -1.21
CA PRO A 56 -2.91 15.49 -2.32
C PRO A 56 -2.20 15.58 -3.68
N ASP A 57 -0.93 15.96 -3.69
CA ASP A 57 -0.09 16.12 -4.88
C ASP A 57 0.51 14.80 -5.44
N LEU A 58 0.49 13.70 -4.68
CA LEU A 58 0.90 12.37 -5.14
C LEU A 58 -0.26 11.53 -5.68
N SER A 59 -1.40 12.16 -5.91
CA SER A 59 -2.65 11.48 -6.21
C SER A 59 -3.36 12.13 -7.39
N VAL A 60 -4.31 11.40 -7.98
CA VAL A 60 -5.30 11.98 -8.89
C VAL A 60 -6.45 12.62 -8.11
N PRO A 61 -7.19 13.57 -8.71
CA PRO A 61 -8.43 14.06 -8.13
C PRO A 61 -9.38 12.91 -7.79
N ASP A 62 -10.03 12.98 -6.64
CA ASP A 62 -11.01 11.98 -6.18
C ASP A 62 -10.47 10.53 -6.03
N ASN A 63 -9.15 10.33 -5.94
CA ASN A 63 -8.53 9.00 -5.80
C ASN A 63 -9.09 8.20 -4.63
N CYS A 64 -9.45 8.87 -3.52
CA CYS A 64 -10.05 8.19 -2.38
C CYS A 64 -11.31 7.40 -2.71
N ARG A 65 -12.11 7.82 -3.70
CA ARG A 65 -13.31 7.07 -4.11
C ARG A 65 -12.97 5.68 -4.62
N PHE A 66 -11.81 5.52 -5.25
CA PHE A 66 -11.33 4.22 -5.68
C PHE A 66 -11.00 3.32 -4.49
N TYR A 67 -10.17 3.80 -3.56
CA TYR A 67 -9.76 3.04 -2.38
C TYR A 67 -10.95 2.72 -1.46
N GLU A 68 -11.88 3.67 -1.26
CA GLU A 68 -13.14 3.44 -0.55
C GLU A 68 -13.96 2.32 -1.21
N SER A 69 -14.02 2.30 -2.55
CA SER A 69 -14.71 1.23 -3.29
C SER A 69 -14.04 -0.15 -3.10
N LEU A 70 -12.74 -0.19 -2.82
CA LEU A 70 -12.00 -1.41 -2.47
C LEU A 70 -12.10 -1.77 -0.97
N GLY A 71 -12.79 -0.97 -0.16
CA GLY A 71 -13.00 -1.22 1.26
C GLY A 71 -11.97 -0.58 2.21
N PHE A 72 -11.07 0.25 1.71
CA PHE A 72 -10.18 1.04 2.57
C PHE A 72 -10.93 2.22 3.18
N ALA A 73 -10.50 2.66 4.36
CA ALA A 73 -10.72 4.05 4.76
C ALA A 73 -9.70 4.92 4.02
N CYS A 74 -10.11 6.03 3.42
CA CYS A 74 -9.18 6.90 2.70
C CYS A 74 -9.21 8.33 3.23
N PHE A 75 -8.01 8.91 3.38
CA PHE A 75 -7.80 10.26 3.88
C PHE A 75 -6.88 11.03 2.95
N GLN A 76 -7.27 12.25 2.58
CA GLN A 76 -6.49 13.09 1.67
C GLN A 76 -6.64 14.56 2.09
N ASP A 77 -5.65 15.07 2.83
CA ASP A 77 -5.49 16.49 3.15
C ASP A 77 -3.98 16.81 3.19
N ALA A 78 -3.61 18.08 3.07
CA ALA A 78 -2.24 18.54 3.24
C ALA A 78 -1.90 18.92 4.70
N ASP A 79 -2.84 18.73 5.63
CA ASP A 79 -2.74 19.04 7.06
C ASP A 79 -2.79 17.76 7.90
N TRP A 80 -1.69 17.42 8.56
CA TRP A 80 -1.60 16.24 9.41
C TRP A 80 -2.62 16.23 10.55
N GLU A 81 -2.93 17.37 11.18
CA GLU A 81 -3.91 17.40 12.27
C GLU A 81 -5.31 17.01 11.75
N LYS A 82 -5.68 17.50 10.56
CA LYS A 82 -6.96 17.11 9.93
C LYS A 82 -7.00 15.64 9.54
N VAL A 83 -5.87 15.09 9.07
CA VAL A 83 -5.78 13.66 8.75
C VAL A 83 -5.97 12.83 10.02
N LEU A 84 -5.28 13.17 11.11
CA LEU A 84 -5.39 12.48 12.39
C LEU A 84 -6.83 12.57 12.95
N ASP A 85 -7.45 13.74 12.89
CA ASP A 85 -8.85 13.93 13.29
C ASP A 85 -9.82 13.09 12.43
N ALA A 86 -9.56 12.98 11.12
CA ALA A 86 -10.37 12.18 10.22
C ALA A 86 -10.23 10.68 10.51
N VAL A 87 -9.01 10.22 10.84
CA VAL A 87 -8.75 8.84 11.29
C VAL A 87 -9.52 8.54 12.57
N HIS A 88 -9.40 9.40 13.58
CA HIS A 88 -10.15 9.28 14.84
C HIS A 88 -11.65 9.18 14.56
N ARG A 89 -12.20 10.15 13.81
CA ARG A 89 -13.62 10.19 13.45
C ARG A 89 -14.08 8.92 12.75
N HIS A 90 -13.27 8.39 11.81
CA HIS A 90 -13.60 7.15 11.12
C HIS A 90 -13.72 5.98 12.10
N ASN A 91 -12.73 5.80 12.98
CA ASN A 91 -12.71 4.71 13.96
C ASN A 91 -13.85 4.80 14.98
N VAL A 92 -14.31 6.00 15.32
CA VAL A 92 -15.48 6.23 16.18
C VAL A 92 -16.79 5.93 15.44
N LEU A 93 -16.93 6.37 14.19
CA LEU A 93 -18.18 6.24 13.44
C LEU A 93 -18.41 4.85 12.84
N TYR A 94 -17.33 4.11 12.56
CA TYR A 94 -17.38 2.80 11.90
C TYR A 94 -16.63 1.73 12.70
N PRO A 95 -17.06 1.42 13.95
CA PRO A 95 -16.34 0.50 14.82
C PRO A 95 -16.20 -0.93 14.24
N GLU A 96 -17.14 -1.36 13.40
CA GLU A 96 -17.11 -2.66 12.69
C GLU A 96 -16.12 -2.71 11.52
N ARG A 97 -15.61 -1.53 11.11
CA ARG A 97 -14.60 -1.33 10.06
C ARG A 97 -13.38 -0.57 10.58
N ARG A 98 -13.18 -0.58 11.91
CA ARG A 98 -12.08 0.12 12.56
C ARG A 98 -10.75 -0.20 11.89
N ILE A 99 -9.97 0.85 11.68
CA ILE A 99 -8.63 0.77 11.11
C ILE A 99 -7.67 0.34 12.21
N PHE A 100 -6.91 -0.71 11.95
CA PHE A 100 -5.77 -1.12 12.79
C PHE A 100 -4.43 -0.91 12.09
N THR A 101 -4.45 -0.63 10.78
CA THR A 101 -3.25 -0.39 9.97
C THR A 101 -3.43 0.81 9.07
N LEU A 102 -2.45 1.70 9.06
CA LEU A 102 -2.44 2.91 8.23
C LEU A 102 -1.30 2.85 7.22
N ILE A 103 -1.60 2.99 5.94
CA ILE A 103 -0.61 3.11 4.86
C ILE A 103 -0.48 4.58 4.49
N LEU A 104 0.74 5.11 4.48
CA LEU A 104 1.02 6.51 4.20
C LEU A 104 1.68 6.63 2.83
N GLU A 105 0.92 7.04 1.82
CA GLU A 105 1.37 7.34 0.46
C GLU A 105 1.70 8.85 0.36
N THR A 106 2.90 9.20 0.78
CA THR A 106 3.27 10.60 1.08
C THR A 106 4.72 10.92 0.70
N HIS A 107 5.16 12.16 0.90
CA HIS A 107 6.54 12.55 0.64
C HIS A 107 7.43 12.33 1.86
N GLY A 108 8.60 11.73 1.66
CA GLY A 108 9.58 11.55 2.74
C GLY A 108 10.51 12.75 2.97
N THR A 109 10.56 13.74 2.06
CA THR A 109 11.49 14.90 2.09
C THR A 109 12.93 14.57 2.46
N ASN A 110 13.55 13.66 1.70
CA ASN A 110 14.87 13.10 1.99
C ASN A 110 14.98 12.51 3.41
N GLY A 111 13.87 12.12 4.02
CA GLY A 111 13.83 11.60 5.37
C GLY A 111 14.01 12.63 6.48
N ASN A 112 13.70 13.90 6.24
CA ASN A 112 13.74 14.94 7.29
C ASN A 112 12.38 15.21 7.92
N GLY A 113 11.31 14.66 7.35
CA GLY A 113 9.98 14.63 7.94
C GLY A 113 8.96 14.09 6.96
N LEU A 114 7.88 13.52 7.48
CA LEU A 114 6.84 12.97 6.62
C LEU A 114 5.88 14.09 6.22
N LYS A 115 5.82 14.38 4.92
CA LYS A 115 5.16 15.59 4.40
C LYS A 115 3.88 15.26 3.65
N LEU A 116 2.84 16.04 3.95
CA LEU A 116 1.63 16.17 3.14
C LEU A 116 1.62 17.55 2.48
N GLN A 117 1.22 17.63 1.21
CA GLN A 117 1.30 18.85 0.41
C GLN A 117 0.12 18.97 -0.59
N THR A 118 -0.43 20.17 -0.74
CA THR A 118 -1.63 20.42 -1.55
C THR A 118 -1.39 20.21 -3.06
N SER A 119 -0.24 20.64 -3.57
CA SER A 119 0.14 20.56 -4.99
C SER A 119 1.66 20.68 -5.13
N TYR A 120 2.22 20.41 -6.31
CA TYR A 120 3.67 20.61 -6.59
C TYR A 120 4.13 22.07 -6.59
N ASP A 121 3.22 23.04 -6.41
CA ASP A 121 3.57 24.46 -6.32
C ASP A 121 4.53 24.69 -5.14
N PRO A 122 5.67 25.39 -5.36
CA PRO A 122 6.58 25.77 -4.27
C PRO A 122 5.91 26.51 -3.11
N ASP A 123 4.78 27.18 -3.33
CA ASP A 123 4.04 27.94 -2.32
C ASP A 123 2.81 27.17 -1.77
N ALA A 124 2.60 25.91 -2.18
CA ALA A 124 1.47 25.08 -1.75
C ALA A 124 1.33 24.93 -0.22
N GLY A 125 0.11 24.70 0.28
CA GLY A 125 -0.08 24.29 1.67
C GLY A 125 0.68 23.00 1.99
N ARG A 126 1.47 22.94 3.07
CA ARG A 126 2.19 21.72 3.48
C ARG A 126 2.35 21.60 4.99
N SER A 127 2.29 20.37 5.49
CA SER A 127 2.55 20.04 6.89
C SER A 127 3.53 18.88 7.00
N TYR A 128 4.12 18.73 8.19
CA TYR A 128 5.06 17.66 8.49
C TYR A 128 4.71 16.96 9.79
N ILE A 129 5.05 15.68 9.91
CA ILE A 129 4.94 14.92 11.15
C ILE A 129 6.19 14.07 11.39
N SER A 130 6.60 13.97 12.66
CA SER A 130 7.66 13.05 13.10
C SER A 130 7.13 11.62 13.29
N ALA A 131 8.02 10.62 13.23
CA ALA A 131 7.62 9.22 13.43
C ALA A 131 7.05 8.98 14.85
N GLY A 132 7.67 9.59 15.86
CA GLY A 132 7.19 9.52 17.25
C GLY A 132 5.83 10.17 17.43
N ALA A 133 5.56 11.29 16.73
CA ALA A 133 4.24 11.90 16.75
C ALA A 133 3.17 10.99 16.15
N LEU A 134 3.47 10.30 15.04
CA LEU A 134 2.54 9.31 14.46
C LEU A 134 2.21 8.22 15.47
N GLN A 135 3.22 7.64 16.13
CA GLN A 135 2.99 6.62 17.16
C GLN A 135 2.12 7.16 18.30
N GLN A 136 2.50 8.30 18.87
CA GLN A 136 1.79 8.91 19.99
C GLN A 136 0.32 9.24 19.67
N ARG A 137 0.04 9.69 18.44
CA ARG A 137 -1.30 10.15 18.03
C ARG A 137 -2.19 9.02 17.54
N LEU A 138 -1.61 7.96 16.97
CA LEU A 138 -2.38 6.84 16.40
C LEU A 138 -2.60 5.68 17.39
N GLU A 139 -1.75 5.54 18.40
CA GLU A 139 -1.89 4.48 19.41
C GLU A 139 -3.25 4.54 20.16
N PRO A 140 -3.73 5.70 20.65
CA PRO A 140 -5.04 5.80 21.29
C PRO A 140 -6.20 5.43 20.35
N GLU A 141 -5.99 5.59 19.04
CA GLU A 141 -6.96 5.25 18.00
C GLU A 141 -7.03 3.75 17.72
N GLY A 142 -6.22 2.94 18.40
CA GLY A 142 -6.15 1.48 18.23
C GLY A 142 -5.54 1.05 16.91
N ILE A 143 -4.73 1.93 16.31
CA ILE A 143 -3.86 1.60 15.18
C ILE A 143 -2.59 0.99 15.75
N TYR A 144 -2.16 -0.14 15.20
CA TYR A 144 -0.99 -0.88 15.67
C TYR A 144 0.12 -0.92 14.62
N TYR A 145 -0.20 -0.65 13.36
CA TYR A 145 0.77 -0.69 12.27
C TYR A 145 0.67 0.56 11.41
N VAL A 146 1.81 1.16 11.10
CA VAL A 146 1.92 2.28 10.18
C VAL A 146 2.95 1.90 9.13
N ILE A 147 2.52 1.80 7.88
CA ILE A 147 3.41 1.49 6.75
C ILE A 147 3.68 2.78 5.98
N ILE A 148 4.94 3.22 5.94
CA ILE A 148 5.34 4.48 5.31
C ILE A 148 5.84 4.21 3.88
N SER A 149 4.93 4.37 2.92
CA SER A 149 5.21 4.39 1.47
C SER A 149 5.63 5.79 1.05
N ALA A 150 6.89 6.11 1.34
CA ALA A 150 7.48 7.40 1.00
C ALA A 150 8.94 7.23 0.61
N CYS A 151 9.41 8.07 -0.31
CA CYS A 151 10.80 8.07 -0.73
C CYS A 151 11.74 8.24 0.48
N ASN A 152 12.71 7.35 0.62
CA ASN A 152 13.68 7.35 1.72
C ASN A 152 13.06 7.27 3.13
N SER A 153 11.92 6.61 3.31
CA SER A 153 11.20 6.58 4.59
C SER A 153 12.00 5.97 5.76
N GLY A 154 12.96 5.08 5.51
CA GLY A 154 13.85 4.57 6.57
C GLY A 154 14.67 5.67 7.28
N ARG A 155 14.95 6.78 6.60
CA ARG A 155 15.66 7.93 7.19
C ARG A 155 14.78 8.73 8.17
N LEU A 156 13.46 8.62 8.08
CA LEU A 156 12.52 9.27 9.00
C LEU A 156 12.62 8.70 10.42
N LEU A 157 13.21 7.50 10.57
CA LEU A 157 13.36 6.80 11.84
C LEU A 157 14.69 7.11 12.55
N ARG A 158 15.48 8.06 12.03
CA ARG A 158 16.74 8.47 12.65
C ARG A 158 16.49 9.09 14.03
N PRO A 159 17.29 8.75 15.05
CA PRO A 159 17.09 9.25 16.41
C PRO A 159 17.00 10.77 16.52
N ALA A 160 17.79 11.51 15.73
CA ALA A 160 17.87 12.97 15.78
C ALA A 160 16.56 13.69 15.40
N ILE A 161 15.67 13.02 14.66
CA ILE A 161 14.40 13.62 14.19
C ILE A 161 13.17 12.80 14.60
N TYR A 162 13.37 11.69 15.31
CA TYR A 162 12.31 10.71 15.56
C TYR A 162 11.11 11.33 16.29
N ASN A 163 11.38 12.12 17.33
CA ASN A 163 10.35 12.81 18.13
C ASN A 163 10.13 14.26 17.70
N GLN A 164 11.15 14.91 17.15
CA GLN A 164 11.12 16.34 16.87
C GLN A 164 11.81 16.64 15.54
N LEU A 165 11.07 17.21 14.60
CA LEU A 165 11.61 17.66 13.33
C LEU A 165 12.32 19.00 13.49
N ASP A 166 13.41 19.18 12.74
CA ASP A 166 14.13 20.45 12.63
C ASP A 166 13.63 21.26 11.42
N PRO A 167 12.89 22.37 11.63
CA PRO A 167 12.43 23.26 10.55
C PRO A 167 13.57 23.97 9.81
N ASN A 168 14.79 23.97 10.35
CA ASN A 168 15.93 24.73 9.84
C ASN A 168 17.11 23.83 9.44
N ASN A 169 16.84 22.59 9.01
CA ASN A 169 17.87 21.60 8.69
C ASN A 169 18.72 21.90 7.43
N GLY A 170 18.40 22.96 6.68
CA GLY A 170 19.09 23.38 5.46
C GLY A 170 18.76 22.58 4.20
N ASP A 171 17.91 21.55 4.29
CA ASP A 171 17.42 20.80 3.13
C ASP A 171 16.32 21.57 2.41
N LYS A 172 16.58 21.90 1.15
CA LYS A 172 15.63 22.64 0.30
C LYS A 172 14.34 21.86 0.00
N LEU A 173 14.33 20.53 0.13
CA LEU A 173 13.10 19.74 0.00
C LEU A 173 12.25 19.76 1.28
N PHE A 174 12.86 20.16 2.42
CA PHE A 174 12.18 20.41 3.68
C PHE A 174 11.79 21.90 3.76
N LEU A 175 10.91 22.30 2.84
CA LEU A 175 10.42 23.67 2.75
C LEU A 175 9.70 24.08 4.04
N PRO A 176 9.68 25.37 4.40
CA PRO A 176 8.95 25.85 5.57
C PRO A 176 7.51 25.34 5.59
N ALA A 177 7.07 24.87 6.75
CA ALA A 177 5.71 24.38 6.93
C ALA A 177 4.73 25.56 6.88
N THR A 178 3.72 25.47 6.01
CA THR A 178 2.65 26.47 5.91
C THR A 178 1.36 26.03 6.60
N LYS A 179 1.26 24.74 6.94
CA LYS A 179 0.17 24.13 7.71
C LYS A 179 0.64 23.51 9.04
N GLY A 180 1.89 23.76 9.45
CA GLY A 180 2.42 23.34 10.74
C GLY A 180 3.25 22.06 10.74
N ILE A 181 3.84 21.77 11.90
CA ILE A 181 4.68 20.61 12.17
C ILE A 181 4.13 19.92 13.42
N VAL A 182 3.90 18.61 13.33
CA VAL A 182 3.43 17.78 14.44
C VAL A 182 4.61 16.97 14.98
N ASN A 183 5.06 17.34 16.18
CA ASN A 183 6.12 16.65 16.92
C ASN A 183 5.53 15.81 18.05
N ALA A 184 6.26 14.80 18.49
CA ALA A 184 5.92 14.06 19.68
C ALA A 184 6.08 14.96 20.91
N SER A 185 5.43 14.61 22.01
CA SER A 185 5.69 15.28 23.28
C SER A 185 7.12 14.98 23.75
N PRO A 186 7.76 15.90 24.51
CA PRO A 186 9.13 15.71 24.97
C PRO A 186 9.36 14.47 25.84
N ASP A 187 8.31 13.96 26.49
CA ASP A 187 8.29 12.78 27.34
C ASP A 187 7.90 11.49 26.60
N PHE A 188 7.61 11.56 25.31
CA PHE A 188 7.26 10.38 24.51
C PHE A 188 8.45 9.41 24.37
N VAL A 189 8.22 8.15 24.72
CA VAL A 189 9.21 7.07 24.64
C VAL A 189 8.80 6.06 23.58
N ALA A 190 9.40 6.16 22.40
CA ALA A 190 9.08 5.34 21.23
C ALA A 190 9.09 3.82 21.49
N SER A 191 10.04 3.35 22.31
CA SER A 191 10.16 1.92 22.64
C SER A 191 9.02 1.36 23.49
N ARG A 192 8.14 2.21 24.02
CA ARG A 192 6.95 1.82 24.78
C ARG A 192 5.67 1.83 23.95
N SER A 193 5.70 2.38 22.74
CA SER A 193 4.51 2.42 21.90
C SER A 193 4.18 1.05 21.36
N ALA A 194 2.89 0.70 21.36
CA ALA A 194 2.39 -0.49 20.68
C ALA A 194 2.36 -0.33 19.15
N VAL A 195 2.56 0.89 18.62
CA VAL A 195 2.53 1.18 17.18
C VAL A 195 3.86 0.78 16.54
N MET A 196 3.80 -0.14 15.60
CA MET A 196 4.93 -0.54 14.78
C MET A 196 5.01 0.31 13.52
N ILE A 197 6.11 1.05 13.36
CA ILE A 197 6.42 1.73 12.10
C ILE A 197 7.17 0.76 11.18
N ILE A 198 6.62 0.59 9.98
CA ILE A 198 7.12 -0.28 8.91
C ILE A 198 7.51 0.60 7.72
N THR A 199 8.69 0.36 7.16
CA THR A 199 9.20 1.04 5.97
C THR A 199 9.70 0.01 4.97
N PRO A 200 9.90 0.37 3.69
CA PRO A 200 10.77 -0.41 2.81
C PRO A 200 12.14 -0.64 3.46
N GLU A 201 12.71 -1.83 3.25
CA GLU A 201 14.05 -2.17 3.77
C GLU A 201 15.13 -1.31 3.11
N SER A 202 14.99 -1.04 1.82
CA SER A 202 15.88 -0.17 1.06
C SER A 202 15.23 1.18 0.78
N SER A 203 15.98 2.25 1.03
CA SER A 203 15.62 3.57 0.55
C SER A 203 15.63 3.58 -0.98
N HIS A 204 14.55 4.07 -1.59
CA HIS A 204 14.45 4.31 -3.02
C HIS A 204 13.42 5.41 -3.30
N ILE A 205 13.37 5.84 -4.56
CA ILE A 205 12.33 6.74 -5.08
C ILE A 205 11.12 5.89 -5.46
N GLU A 206 10.01 6.13 -4.77
CA GLU A 206 8.73 5.49 -5.02
C GLU A 206 8.13 5.99 -6.34
N THR A 207 7.61 5.08 -7.15
CA THR A 207 6.94 5.41 -8.41
C THR A 207 5.44 5.22 -8.26
N THR A 208 4.65 6.16 -8.79
CA THR A 208 3.19 6.10 -8.80
C THR A 208 2.70 6.09 -10.24
N LEU A 209 1.83 5.14 -10.56
CA LEU A 209 1.18 5.04 -11.86
C LEU A 209 -0.30 5.39 -11.75
N VAL A 210 -0.82 6.01 -12.83
CA VAL A 210 -2.22 6.38 -12.94
C VAL A 210 -2.92 5.42 -13.89
N GLY A 211 -3.97 4.78 -13.40
CA GLY A 211 -4.82 3.87 -14.16
C GLY A 211 -6.23 4.41 -14.35
N LYS A 212 -6.89 3.99 -15.41
CA LYS A 212 -8.32 4.25 -15.65
C LYS A 212 -9.14 3.04 -15.25
N ILE A 213 -10.32 3.28 -14.68
CA ILE A 213 -11.29 2.21 -14.38
C ILE A 213 -11.69 1.43 -15.63
N ALA A 214 -11.65 2.08 -16.81
CA ALA A 214 -11.90 1.45 -18.10
C ALA A 214 -10.92 0.29 -18.43
N GLU A 215 -9.70 0.31 -17.89
CA GLU A 215 -8.68 -0.73 -18.11
C GLU A 215 -8.97 -2.02 -17.32
N LEU A 216 -9.84 -1.94 -16.31
CA LEU A 216 -10.28 -3.10 -15.54
C LEU A 216 -11.32 -3.91 -16.32
N SER A 217 -11.43 -5.21 -16.01
CA SER A 217 -12.42 -6.09 -16.62
C SER A 217 -13.86 -5.62 -16.37
N PRO A 218 -14.85 -6.01 -17.20
CA PRO A 218 -16.25 -5.66 -16.97
C PRO A 218 -16.76 -6.05 -15.56
N SER A 219 -16.35 -7.20 -15.03
CA SER A 219 -16.71 -7.65 -13.68
C SER A 219 -16.11 -6.73 -12.61
N ALA A 220 -14.85 -6.32 -12.75
CA ALA A 220 -14.20 -5.39 -11.83
C ALA A 220 -14.86 -4.01 -11.84
N ARG A 221 -15.14 -3.46 -13.03
CA ARG A 221 -15.85 -2.18 -13.16
C ARG A 221 -17.21 -2.22 -12.49
N ARG A 222 -17.95 -3.32 -12.66
CA ARG A 222 -19.24 -3.53 -12.00
C ARG A 222 -19.09 -3.60 -10.49
N ALA A 223 -18.15 -4.41 -9.99
CA ALA A 223 -17.91 -4.56 -8.55
C ALA A 223 -17.56 -3.23 -7.87
N ILE A 224 -16.67 -2.44 -8.48
CA ILE A 224 -16.29 -1.11 -8.00
C ILE A 224 -17.50 -0.16 -8.03
N THR A 225 -18.27 -0.15 -9.11
CA THR A 225 -19.47 0.69 -9.22
C THR A 225 -20.53 0.33 -8.18
N ASP A 226 -20.77 -0.96 -7.96
CA ASP A 226 -21.74 -1.45 -6.98
C ASP A 226 -21.29 -1.11 -5.54
N SER A 227 -19.98 -1.20 -5.27
CA SER A 227 -19.36 -0.78 -4.00
C SER A 227 -19.47 0.74 -3.78
N ALA A 228 -19.09 1.55 -4.76
CA ALA A 228 -19.24 3.01 -4.70
C ALA A 228 -20.69 3.43 -4.41
N LYS A 229 -21.65 2.79 -5.08
CA LYS A 229 -23.08 3.05 -4.88
C LYS A 229 -23.54 2.69 -3.47
N SER A 230 -23.08 1.58 -2.89
CA SER A 230 -23.48 1.16 -1.53
C SER A 230 -22.94 2.11 -0.46
N LEU A 231 -21.80 2.73 -0.73
CA LEU A 231 -21.18 3.76 0.11
C LEU A 231 -21.76 5.18 -0.13
N GLY A 232 -22.64 5.35 -1.11
CA GLY A 232 -23.20 6.66 -1.46
C GLY A 232 -22.19 7.61 -2.13
N ILE A 233 -21.08 7.09 -2.66
CA ILE A 233 -20.07 7.89 -3.35
C ILE A 233 -20.19 7.76 -4.86
N LYS A 234 -19.67 8.76 -5.59
CA LYS A 234 -19.61 8.71 -7.06
C LYS A 234 -18.62 7.62 -7.51
N PRO A 235 -18.95 6.79 -8.51
CA PRO A 235 -18.00 5.83 -9.05
C PRO A 235 -16.70 6.53 -9.54
N PRO A 236 -15.52 5.97 -9.22
CA PRO A 236 -14.26 6.49 -9.70
C PRO A 236 -14.13 6.32 -11.22
N THR A 237 -13.32 7.16 -11.85
CA THR A 237 -12.98 7.07 -13.29
C THR A 237 -11.51 6.72 -13.50
N GLU A 238 -10.66 7.10 -12.56
CA GLU A 238 -9.23 6.87 -12.52
C GLU A 238 -8.77 6.63 -11.08
N PHE A 239 -7.54 6.18 -10.94
CA PHE A 239 -6.89 5.93 -9.66
C PHE A 239 -5.37 6.07 -9.80
N ALA A 240 -4.71 6.46 -8.72
CA ALA A 240 -3.27 6.43 -8.59
C ALA A 240 -2.87 5.30 -7.63
N VAL A 241 -1.87 4.52 -8.01
CA VAL A 241 -1.34 3.42 -7.18
C VAL A 241 0.19 3.43 -7.24
N SER A 242 0.82 3.33 -6.08
CA SER A 242 2.27 3.23 -5.96
C SER A 242 2.76 1.80 -6.17
N ASP A 243 4.03 1.65 -6.51
CA ASP A 243 4.68 0.35 -6.65
C ASP A 243 4.62 -0.42 -5.32
N MET A 244 4.84 0.26 -4.20
CA MET A 244 4.77 -0.31 -2.86
C MET A 244 3.35 -0.74 -2.49
N MET A 245 2.33 0.11 -2.71
CA MET A 245 0.93 -0.26 -2.50
C MET A 245 0.57 -1.50 -3.33
N THR A 246 1.01 -1.54 -4.58
CA THR A 246 0.79 -2.67 -5.47
C THR A 246 1.49 -3.94 -4.98
N ALA A 247 2.76 -3.84 -4.57
CA ALA A 247 3.52 -4.96 -4.04
C ALA A 247 2.88 -5.52 -2.77
N MET A 248 2.36 -4.67 -1.88
CA MET A 248 1.63 -5.08 -0.68
C MET A 248 0.31 -5.80 -1.04
N LEU A 249 -0.51 -5.19 -1.89
CA LEU A 249 -1.79 -5.76 -2.34
C LEU A 249 -1.64 -7.12 -3.01
N THR A 250 -0.58 -7.28 -3.80
CA THR A 250 -0.34 -8.48 -4.60
C THR A 250 0.57 -9.50 -3.91
N ARG A 251 0.98 -9.24 -2.66
CA ARG A 251 1.95 -10.05 -1.88
C ARG A 251 3.18 -10.37 -2.72
N ASP A 252 3.72 -9.36 -3.39
CA ASP A 252 4.85 -9.55 -4.30
C ASP A 252 6.05 -10.09 -3.53
N SER A 253 6.67 -11.17 -4.02
CA SER A 253 7.79 -11.81 -3.34
C SER A 253 9.04 -10.94 -3.27
N GLN A 254 9.13 -9.86 -4.05
CA GLN A 254 10.25 -8.92 -3.99
C GLN A 254 9.97 -7.76 -3.03
N LEU A 255 8.83 -7.76 -2.35
CA LEU A 255 8.51 -6.76 -1.32
C LEU A 255 9.46 -6.94 -0.13
N GLN A 256 10.24 -5.91 0.15
CA GLN A 256 11.17 -5.87 1.29
C GLN A 256 10.72 -4.84 2.29
N LEU A 257 10.25 -5.29 3.46
CA LEU A 257 9.79 -4.44 4.55
C LEU A 257 10.71 -4.61 5.76
N SER A 258 10.96 -3.52 6.46
CA SER A 258 11.67 -3.49 7.73
C SER A 258 10.84 -2.75 8.77
N SER A 259 11.11 -3.02 10.04
CA SER A 259 10.47 -2.35 11.17
C SER A 259 11.52 -1.84 12.14
N GLY A 260 11.33 -0.62 12.64
CA GLY A 260 12.18 -0.01 13.68
C GLY A 260 13.64 0.26 13.31
N SER A 261 14.07 -0.07 12.10
CA SER A 261 15.43 0.17 11.62
C SER A 261 15.49 1.48 10.84
N TYR A 262 16.53 2.28 11.08
CA TYR A 262 16.77 3.49 10.31
C TYR A 262 17.95 3.32 9.36
N VAL A 263 17.99 4.17 8.33
CA VAL A 263 19.17 4.33 7.47
C VAL A 263 19.61 5.79 7.51
N ASP A 264 20.91 6.03 7.38
CA ASP A 264 21.45 7.40 7.36
C ASP A 264 21.50 7.98 5.94
N GLU A 265 21.83 7.14 4.98
CA GLU A 265 22.14 7.55 3.61
C GLU A 265 20.89 7.79 2.76
N LEU A 266 20.97 8.86 1.95
CA LEU A 266 20.00 9.15 0.91
C LEU A 266 20.20 8.20 -0.27
N SER A 267 19.16 7.47 -0.64
CA SER A 267 19.18 6.70 -1.87
C SER A 267 18.72 7.55 -3.05
N ARG A 268 19.38 7.35 -4.19
CA ARG A 268 18.98 7.88 -5.50
C ARG A 268 18.48 6.78 -6.42
N ALA A 269 18.39 5.54 -5.94
CA ALA A 269 17.87 4.43 -6.72
C ALA A 269 16.37 4.64 -6.94
N ALA A 270 15.92 4.40 -8.17
CA ALA A 270 14.52 4.34 -8.55
C ALA A 270 14.24 2.95 -9.13
N ALA A 271 13.01 2.47 -9.01
CA ALA A 271 12.57 1.30 -9.75
C ALA A 271 12.71 1.55 -11.26
N THR A 272 12.98 0.49 -12.02
CA THR A 272 12.95 0.59 -13.48
C THR A 272 11.50 0.73 -13.95
N VAL A 273 11.26 1.49 -15.02
CA VAL A 273 9.92 1.66 -15.61
C VAL A 273 9.26 0.31 -15.90
N ASP A 274 10.03 -0.64 -16.43
CA ASP A 274 9.55 -2.01 -16.70
C ASP A 274 9.01 -2.71 -15.43
N ARG A 275 9.61 -2.45 -14.27
CA ARG A 275 9.17 -3.05 -13.01
C ARG A 275 7.84 -2.43 -12.55
N SER A 276 7.70 -1.11 -12.63
CA SER A 276 6.46 -0.42 -12.24
C SER A 276 5.28 -0.87 -13.12
N GLU A 277 5.48 -1.01 -14.42
CA GLU A 277 4.46 -1.55 -15.35
C GLU A 277 4.08 -3.02 -15.05
N GLN A 278 5.05 -3.85 -14.67
CA GLN A 278 4.80 -5.22 -14.24
C GLN A 278 3.97 -5.27 -12.95
N LEU A 279 4.29 -4.42 -11.98
CA LEU A 279 3.53 -4.28 -10.74
C LEU A 279 2.11 -3.83 -11.05
N PHE A 280 1.94 -2.75 -11.81
CA PHE A 280 0.62 -2.27 -12.22
C PHE A 280 -0.22 -3.35 -12.94
N THR A 281 0.40 -4.10 -13.85
CA THR A 281 -0.25 -5.24 -14.50
C THR A 281 -0.69 -6.32 -13.50
N LYS A 282 0.14 -6.62 -12.48
CA LYS A 282 -0.24 -7.55 -11.40
C LYS A 282 -1.41 -7.00 -10.58
N PHE A 283 -1.42 -5.71 -10.27
CA PHE A 283 -2.54 -5.06 -9.58
C PHE A 283 -3.85 -5.21 -10.35
N VAL A 284 -3.85 -4.86 -11.63
CA VAL A 284 -5.03 -5.00 -12.51
C VAL A 284 -5.52 -6.45 -12.54
N ARG A 285 -4.60 -7.42 -12.66
CA ARG A 285 -4.94 -8.85 -12.62
C ARG A 285 -5.54 -9.27 -11.29
N TYR A 286 -4.99 -8.78 -10.17
CA TYR A 286 -5.49 -9.07 -8.83
C TYR A 286 -6.92 -8.58 -8.65
N VAL A 287 -7.21 -7.31 -8.94
CA VAL A 287 -8.57 -6.75 -8.82
C VAL A 287 -9.55 -7.49 -9.73
N ASN A 288 -9.13 -7.81 -10.96
CA ASN A 288 -9.93 -8.63 -11.87
C ASN A 288 -10.22 -10.02 -11.31
N ALA A 289 -9.23 -10.70 -10.72
CA ALA A 289 -9.40 -12.02 -10.14
C ALA A 289 -10.35 -12.01 -8.93
N VAL A 290 -10.25 -11.02 -8.05
CA VAL A 290 -11.21 -10.85 -6.94
C VAL A 290 -12.62 -10.61 -7.48
N SER A 291 -12.76 -9.71 -8.46
CA SER A 291 -14.06 -9.39 -9.04
C SER A 291 -14.72 -10.56 -9.78
N ALA A 292 -13.92 -11.47 -10.36
CA ALA A 292 -14.43 -12.67 -11.04
C ALA A 292 -14.99 -13.70 -10.04
N LYS A 293 -14.54 -13.69 -8.78
CA LYS A 293 -15.15 -14.50 -7.71
C LYS A 293 -16.52 -13.92 -7.31
N GLN A 294 -16.64 -12.60 -7.28
CA GLN A 294 -17.89 -11.90 -6.95
C GLN A 294 -18.93 -11.97 -8.09
N TYR A 295 -18.48 -11.83 -9.35
CA TYR A 295 -19.29 -11.91 -10.55
C TYR A 295 -18.71 -12.96 -11.52
N PRO A 296 -18.94 -14.26 -11.26
CA PRO A 296 -18.45 -15.32 -12.13
C PRO A 296 -19.04 -15.19 -13.53
N PRO A 297 -18.26 -15.46 -14.59
CA PRO A 297 -18.78 -15.42 -15.95
C PRO A 297 -19.93 -16.41 -16.07
N THR A 298 -21.06 -15.94 -16.62
CA THR A 298 -22.21 -16.80 -16.89
C THR A 298 -21.76 -17.92 -17.81
N GLU A 299 -21.89 -19.18 -17.37
CA GLU A 299 -21.61 -20.33 -18.24
C GLU A 299 -22.43 -20.16 -19.52
N LYS A 300 -21.73 -19.99 -20.65
CA LYS A 300 -22.39 -20.09 -21.95
C LYS A 300 -22.97 -21.49 -22.02
N LYS A 301 -24.28 -21.63 -21.81
CA LYS A 301 -24.99 -22.88 -22.08
C LYS A 301 -24.56 -23.33 -23.46
N LYS A 302 -23.85 -24.46 -23.56
CA LYS A 302 -23.48 -25.05 -24.84
C LYS A 302 -24.76 -25.09 -25.68
N PRO A 303 -24.78 -24.55 -26.91
CA PRO A 303 -25.96 -24.66 -27.75
C PRO A 303 -26.30 -26.14 -27.83
N ALA A 304 -27.53 -26.49 -27.42
CA ALA A 304 -28.01 -27.85 -27.51
C ALA A 304 -27.77 -28.30 -28.95
N VAL A 305 -26.97 -29.35 -29.14
CA VAL A 305 -26.74 -29.94 -30.45
C VAL A 305 -28.11 -30.29 -31.01
N ALA A 306 -28.59 -29.50 -31.97
CA ALA A 306 -29.85 -29.74 -32.64
C ALA A 306 -29.72 -31.12 -33.30
N ARG A 307 -30.34 -32.12 -32.68
CA ARG A 307 -30.39 -33.49 -33.17
C ARG A 307 -31.08 -33.41 -34.53
N LYS A 308 -30.32 -33.51 -35.63
CA LYS A 308 -30.85 -33.50 -37.00
C LYS A 308 -31.99 -34.50 -37.06
N ALA A 309 -33.20 -34.03 -37.34
CA ALA A 309 -34.34 -34.88 -37.56
C ALA A 309 -34.03 -35.84 -38.73
N PRO A 310 -34.40 -37.13 -38.64
CA PRO A 310 -34.13 -38.08 -39.69
C PRO A 310 -34.83 -37.64 -40.99
N ARG A 311 -34.03 -37.54 -42.05
CA ARG A 311 -34.46 -37.20 -43.41
C ARG A 311 -35.48 -38.28 -43.85
N LYS A 312 -36.76 -37.93 -43.99
CA LYS A 312 -37.75 -38.80 -44.62
C LYS A 312 -37.27 -39.15 -46.03
N LYS A 313 -36.97 -40.42 -46.28
CA LYS A 313 -36.81 -40.94 -47.65
C LYS A 313 -38.17 -40.76 -48.35
N ARG A 314 -38.21 -39.94 -49.41
CA ARG A 314 -39.29 -40.01 -50.38
C ARG A 314 -39.11 -41.30 -51.17
N VAL A 315 -40.10 -42.17 -51.08
CA VAL A 315 -40.33 -43.24 -52.05
C VAL A 315 -41.22 -42.62 -53.12
N ASN A 316 -40.69 -42.53 -54.33
CA ASN A 316 -41.33 -42.72 -55.64
C ASN A 316 -40.30 -42.41 -56.71
#